data_AF-A0A4Q3LNX1-F1
#
_entry.id   AF-A0A4Q3LNX1-F1
#
_cell.length_a   1.000
_cell.length_b   1.000
_cell.length_c   1.000
_cell.angle_alpha   90.00
_cell.angle_beta   90.00
_cell.angle_gamma   90.00
#
_symmetry.space_group_name_H-M   'P 1'
#
loop_
_entity.id
_entity.type
_entity.pdbx_description
1 polymer ?
#
loop_
_entity_poly.entity_id
_entity_poly.type
_entity_poly.pdbx_seq_one_letter_code
_entity_poly.pdbx_strand_id
1 'polypeptide(L)'
;MPARTLRCLATGASALVVAAAAASEPPPSCELPAAGADPLADRAGILAQYERLPRPCLAAIFDACTQAAGTTLLDFSSAAVCSFGYEALLKQGFDGNFSALLAWWRNQRSEPTE
;
A
#
# COMPACT_ATOMS: atom_id res chain seq x y z
N MET A 1 -13.39 50.53 -48.72
CA MET A 1 -14.40 50.24 -47.66
C MET A 1 -13.88 49.11 -46.78
N PRO A 2 -14.12 49.13 -45.46
CA PRO A 2 -13.19 48.66 -44.43
C PRO A 2 -13.50 47.27 -43.82
N ALA A 3 -12.53 46.83 -43.00
CA ALA A 3 -12.41 45.62 -42.19
C ALA A 3 -13.52 45.31 -41.16
N ARG A 4 -13.54 44.05 -40.66
CA ARG A 4 -13.82 43.56 -39.27
C ARG A 4 -14.50 42.17 -39.28
N THR A 5 -14.40 41.21 -38.35
CA THR A 5 -13.52 40.82 -37.22
C THR A 5 -14.06 39.46 -36.74
N LEU A 6 -13.20 38.58 -36.22
CA LEU A 6 -13.51 37.32 -35.49
C LEU A 6 -14.67 37.46 -34.48
N ARG A 7 -15.43 36.37 -34.24
CA ARG A 7 -15.69 35.92 -32.86
C ARG A 7 -16.08 34.44 -32.72
N CYS A 8 -15.44 33.84 -31.73
CA CYS A 8 -15.52 32.48 -31.23
C CYS A 8 -16.86 32.11 -30.57
N LEU A 9 -17.01 30.79 -30.33
CA LEU A 9 -17.57 30.11 -29.15
C LEU A 9 -18.77 29.19 -29.44
N ALA A 10 -18.55 27.89 -29.33
CA ALA A 10 -19.51 26.95 -28.75
C ALA A 10 -18.79 25.66 -28.32
N THR A 11 -18.52 25.57 -27.01
CA THR A 11 -18.83 24.40 -26.14
C THR A 11 -18.50 23.01 -26.71
N GLY A 12 -17.50 22.28 -26.24
CA GLY A 12 -17.33 21.88 -24.83
C GLY A 12 -18.00 20.53 -24.59
N ALA A 13 -17.25 19.44 -24.71
CA ALA A 13 -17.62 18.13 -24.20
C ALA A 13 -16.34 17.40 -23.76
N SER A 14 -15.97 17.67 -22.52
CA SER A 14 -14.92 17.00 -21.77
C SER A 14 -15.23 15.51 -21.63
N ALA A 15 -14.23 14.67 -21.89
CA ALA A 15 -14.15 13.33 -21.31
C ALA A 15 -12.69 13.10 -20.90
N LEU A 16 -12.25 13.83 -19.87
CA LEU A 16 -11.13 13.42 -19.04
C LEU A 16 -11.57 12.13 -18.35
N VAL A 17 -11.17 11.00 -18.92
CA VAL A 17 -11.22 9.72 -18.21
C VAL A 17 -10.19 9.84 -17.10
N VAL A 18 -10.65 10.30 -15.93
CA VAL A 18 -9.89 10.15 -14.70
C VAL A 18 -9.81 8.65 -14.46
N ALA A 19 -8.65 8.08 -14.77
CA ALA A 19 -8.27 6.79 -14.22
C ALA A 19 -8.24 6.98 -12.71
N ALA A 20 -9.35 6.62 -12.06
CA ALA A 20 -9.36 6.33 -10.63
C ALA A 20 -8.39 5.16 -10.47
N ALA A 21 -7.14 5.48 -10.15
CA ALA A 21 -6.27 4.53 -9.50
C ALA A 21 -7.07 4.09 -8.26
N ALA A 22 -7.58 2.86 -8.31
CA ALA A 22 -8.08 2.17 -7.13
C ALA A 22 -6.87 1.96 -6.21
N ALA A 23 -6.44 3.04 -5.56
CA ALA A 23 -5.77 2.94 -4.30
C ALA A 23 -6.86 2.38 -3.38
N SER A 24 -6.84 1.06 -3.20
CA SER A 24 -7.63 0.39 -2.18
C SER A 24 -7.44 1.18 -0.89
N GLU A 25 -8.43 1.97 -0.49
CA GLU A 25 -8.38 2.68 0.78
C GLU A 25 -8.12 1.62 1.85
N PRO A 26 -7.01 1.73 2.62
CA PRO A 26 -6.76 0.77 3.67
C PRO A 26 -7.98 0.81 4.60
N PRO A 27 -8.53 -0.35 5.00
CA PRO A 27 -9.72 -0.36 5.82
C PRO A 27 -9.48 0.54 7.05
N PRO A 28 -10.51 1.24 7.55
CA PRO A 28 -10.40 2.28 8.60
C PRO A 28 -9.86 1.76 9.95
N SER A 29 -9.43 0.50 10.02
CA SER A 29 -8.83 -0.17 11.18
C SER A 29 -7.32 -0.39 11.05
N CYS A 30 -6.71 -0.02 9.92
CA CYS A 30 -5.28 -0.23 9.65
C CYS A 30 -4.44 0.99 10.04
N GLU A 31 -4.66 1.54 11.24
CA GLU A 31 -3.90 2.71 11.69
C GLU A 31 -2.45 2.33 12.00
N LEU A 32 -1.59 2.63 11.03
CA LEU A 32 -0.15 2.43 11.10
C LEU A 32 0.50 3.52 11.99
N PRO A 33 1.63 3.22 12.67
CA PRO A 33 2.41 4.25 13.32
C PRO A 33 2.85 5.31 12.30
N ALA A 34 2.86 6.57 12.74
CA ALA A 34 3.19 7.70 11.87
C ALA A 34 4.56 7.50 11.20
N ALA A 35 4.57 7.54 9.87
CA ALA A 35 5.79 7.49 9.06
C ALA A 35 6.65 8.71 9.39
N GLY A 36 7.82 8.50 10.02
CA GLY A 36 8.76 9.57 10.35
C GLY A 36 9.43 9.46 11.72
N ALA A 37 8.94 8.60 12.61
CA ALA A 37 9.67 8.25 13.83
C ALA A 37 10.79 7.24 13.52
N ASP A 38 11.89 7.28 14.28
CA ASP A 38 12.90 6.21 14.24
C ASP A 38 12.25 4.90 14.72
N PRO A 39 12.08 3.89 13.85
CA PRO A 39 11.39 2.65 14.19
C PRO A 39 12.15 1.80 15.22
N LEU A 40 13.42 2.12 15.50
CA LEU A 40 14.17 1.46 16.56
C LEU A 40 14.07 2.17 17.90
N ALA A 41 13.70 3.45 17.93
CA ALA A 41 13.60 4.22 19.18
C ALA A 41 12.52 3.67 20.13
N ASP A 42 11.45 3.09 19.58
CA ASP A 42 10.41 2.38 20.34
C ASP A 42 10.02 1.06 19.65
N ARG A 43 11.01 0.21 19.39
CA ARG A 43 10.80 -1.09 18.72
C ARG A 43 9.70 -1.92 19.40
N ALA A 44 9.66 -1.94 20.73
CA ALA A 44 8.71 -2.75 21.49
C ALA A 44 7.27 -2.20 21.36
N GLY A 45 7.07 -0.89 21.49
CA GLY A 45 5.76 -0.28 21.30
C GLY A 45 5.24 -0.44 19.87
N ILE A 46 6.14 -0.31 18.88
CA ILE A 46 5.79 -0.53 17.48
C ILE A 46 5.39 -1.99 17.24
N LEU A 47 6.18 -2.98 17.67
CA LEU A 47 5.81 -4.39 17.54
C LEU A 47 4.45 -4.70 18.18
N ALA A 48 4.18 -4.19 19.39
CA ALA A 48 2.91 -4.36 20.08
C ALA A 48 1.73 -3.67 19.36
N GLN A 49 1.97 -2.64 18.55
CA GLN A 49 0.95 -2.06 17.67
C GLN A 49 0.65 -2.97 16.49
N TYR A 50 1.68 -3.49 15.82
CA TYR A 50 1.50 -4.43 14.70
C TYR A 50 0.82 -5.73 15.12
N GLU A 51 1.11 -6.24 16.32
CA GLU A 51 0.45 -7.42 16.87
C GLU A 51 -1.05 -7.23 17.14
N ARG A 52 -1.52 -5.97 17.24
CA ARG A 52 -2.95 -5.64 17.42
C ARG A 52 -3.67 -5.38 16.10
N LEU A 53 -2.94 -5.24 14.99
CA LEU A 53 -3.55 -4.99 13.69
C LEU A 53 -4.31 -6.22 13.21
N PRO A 54 -5.50 -6.05 12.60
CA PRO A 54 -6.18 -7.14 11.94
C PRO A 54 -5.32 -7.77 10.84
N ARG A 55 -5.43 -9.10 10.67
CA ARG A 55 -4.78 -9.84 9.58
C ARG A 55 -4.89 -9.18 8.19
N PRO A 56 -6.04 -8.66 7.72
CA PRO A 56 -6.11 -8.00 6.42
C PRO A 56 -5.22 -6.75 6.32
N CYS A 57 -5.02 -6.01 7.42
CA CYS A 57 -4.09 -4.89 7.45
C CYS A 57 -2.64 -5.35 7.31
N LEU A 58 -2.27 -6.40 8.03
CA LEU A 58 -0.94 -7.02 7.96
C LEU A 58 -0.64 -7.57 6.57
N ALA A 59 -1.64 -8.17 5.92
CA ALA A 59 -1.55 -8.62 4.53
C ALA A 59 -1.30 -7.46 3.55
N ALA A 60 -2.04 -6.35 3.69
CA ALA A 60 -1.85 -5.17 2.85
C ALA A 60 -0.46 -4.53 3.04
N ILE A 61 0.04 -4.47 4.27
CA ILE A 61 1.40 -3.99 4.58
C ILE A 61 2.45 -4.89 3.92
N PHE A 62 2.30 -6.20 4.06
CA PHE A 62 3.21 -7.16 3.46
C PHE A 62 3.25 -7.04 1.93
N ASP A 63 2.09 -6.86 1.28
CA ASP A 63 2.02 -6.69 -0.17
C ASP A 63 2.69 -5.39 -0.62
N ALA A 64 2.38 -4.26 0.03
CA ALA A 64 3.02 -2.97 -0.26
C ALA A 64 4.54 -3.03 -0.09
N CYS A 65 5.02 -3.66 0.98
CA CYS A 65 6.44 -3.88 1.23
C CYS A 65 7.10 -4.75 0.17
N THR A 66 6.42 -5.81 -0.28
CA THR A 66 6.97 -6.71 -1.30
C THR A 66 6.99 -6.04 -2.68
N GLN A 67 6.00 -5.22 -3.00
CA GLN A 67 5.98 -4.41 -4.21
C GLN A 67 7.11 -3.37 -4.20
N ALA A 68 7.29 -2.66 -3.08
CA ALA A 68 8.36 -1.67 -2.93
C ALA A 68 9.75 -2.33 -3.02
N ALA A 69 9.98 -3.43 -2.30
CA ALA A 69 11.24 -4.17 -2.35
C ALA A 69 11.54 -4.78 -3.73
N GLY A 70 10.50 -5.08 -4.52
CA GLY A 70 10.64 -5.58 -5.89
C GLY A 70 10.98 -4.50 -6.92
N THR A 71 10.82 -3.22 -6.59
CA THR A 71 11.02 -2.10 -7.53
C THR A 71 12.21 -1.22 -7.15
N THR A 72 12.52 -1.09 -5.87
CA THR A 72 13.63 -0.27 -5.36
C THR A 72 14.26 -0.90 -4.12
N LEU A 73 15.48 -0.49 -3.82
CA LEU A 73 16.05 -0.70 -2.49
C LEU A 73 15.24 0.13 -1.47
N LEU A 74 14.80 -0.53 -0.40
CA LEU A 74 14.14 0.10 0.74
C LEU A 74 15.17 0.83 1.59
N ASP A 75 14.83 2.03 2.07
CA ASP A 75 15.59 2.67 3.14
C ASP A 75 15.42 1.92 4.46
N PHE A 76 16.28 2.22 5.43
CA PHE A 76 16.31 1.54 6.72
C PHE A 76 14.98 1.61 7.47
N SER A 77 14.30 2.76 7.43
CA SER A 77 13.05 2.96 8.16
C SER A 77 11.94 2.11 7.54
N SER A 78 11.83 2.16 6.21
CA SER A 78 10.89 1.33 5.46
C SER A 78 11.16 -0.16 5.65
N ALA A 79 12.42 -0.60 5.62
CA ALA A 79 12.79 -1.99 5.85
C ALA A 79 12.42 -2.49 7.26
N ALA A 80 12.61 -1.66 8.29
CA ALA A 80 12.22 -1.98 9.66
C ALA A 80 10.69 -2.13 9.79
N VAL A 81 9.93 -1.18 9.25
CA VAL A 81 8.46 -1.23 9.20
C VAL A 81 7.96 -2.48 8.48
N CYS A 82 8.53 -2.81 7.32
CA CYS A 82 8.21 -4.01 6.58
C CYS A 82 8.50 -5.29 7.37
N SER A 83 9.60 -5.30 8.12
CA SER A 83 9.96 -6.44 8.99
C SER A 83 8.93 -6.63 10.10
N PHE A 84 8.42 -5.55 10.70
CA PHE A 84 7.39 -5.65 11.75
C PHE A 84 6.04 -6.18 11.22
N GLY A 85 5.60 -5.67 10.06
CA GLY A 85 4.39 -6.18 9.40
C GLY A 85 4.50 -7.64 9.01
N TYR A 86 5.66 -8.04 8.50
CA TYR A 86 5.96 -9.43 8.15
C TYR A 86 5.91 -10.37 9.37
N GLU A 87 6.62 -10.04 10.45
CA GLU A 87 6.66 -10.89 11.66
C GLU A 87 5.26 -11.03 12.28
N ALA A 88 4.50 -9.93 12.36
CA ALA A 88 3.13 -9.96 12.88
C ALA A 88 2.20 -10.80 11.99
N LEU A 89 2.30 -10.67 10.66
CA LEU A 89 1.53 -11.48 9.72
C LEU A 89 1.86 -12.97 9.84
N LEU A 90 3.16 -13.28 9.92
CA LEU A 90 3.66 -14.64 10.02
C LEU A 90 3.14 -15.32 11.29
N LYS A 91 3.18 -14.62 12.43
CA LYS A 91 2.68 -15.11 13.72
C LYS A 91 1.16 -15.29 13.72
N GLN A 92 0.41 -14.30 13.26
CA GLN A 92 -1.06 -14.33 13.36
C GLN A 92 -1.75 -15.14 12.26
N GLY A 93 -1.18 -15.15 11.05
CA GLY A 93 -1.82 -15.74 9.86
C GLY A 93 -1.30 -17.13 9.50
N PHE A 94 -0.09 -17.49 9.96
CA PHE A 94 0.63 -18.67 9.47
C PHE A 94 1.36 -19.44 10.56
N ASP A 95 1.18 -19.10 11.84
CA ASP A 95 1.80 -19.79 12.98
C ASP A 95 3.33 -19.92 12.86
N GLY A 96 3.99 -18.87 12.36
CA GLY A 96 5.44 -18.90 12.13
C GLY A 96 5.88 -19.57 10.82
N ASN A 97 4.96 -20.15 10.03
CA ASN A 97 5.31 -20.90 8.83
C ASN A 97 5.54 -20.00 7.62
N PHE A 98 6.80 -19.72 7.33
CA PHE A 98 7.20 -18.87 6.20
C PHE A 98 6.81 -19.48 4.85
N SER A 99 6.93 -20.79 4.69
CA SER A 99 6.57 -21.47 3.44
C SER A 99 5.06 -21.35 3.15
N ALA A 100 4.22 -21.41 4.18
CA ALA A 100 2.79 -21.21 4.05
C ALA A 100 2.45 -19.75 3.66
N LEU A 101 3.15 -18.78 4.26
CA LEU A 101 3.02 -17.37 3.89
C LEU A 101 3.39 -17.14 2.42
N LEU A 102 4.54 -17.67 1.97
CA LEU A 102 4.97 -17.54 0.58
C LEU A 102 4.01 -18.21 -0.40
N ALA A 103 3.47 -19.39 -0.06
CA ALA A 103 2.50 -20.07 -0.90
C ALA A 103 1.21 -19.25 -1.05
N TRP A 104 0.68 -18.71 0.05
CA TRP A 104 -0.47 -17.81 0.04
C TRP A 104 -0.23 -16.55 -0.78
N TRP A 105 0.93 -15.90 -0.61
CA TRP A 105 1.26 -14.68 -1.36
C TRP A 105 1.37 -14.94 -2.86
N ARG A 106 1.98 -16.07 -3.27
CA ARG A 106 2.07 -16.46 -4.67
C ARG A 106 0.69 -16.70 -5.30
N ASN A 107 -0.23 -17.29 -4.54
CA ASN A 107 -1.59 -17.53 -5.01
C ASN A 107 -2.33 -16.20 -5.27
N GLN A 108 -2.25 -15.24 -4.35
CA GLN A 108 -2.87 -13.91 -4.54
C GLN A 108 -2.37 -13.18 -5.79
N ARG A 109 -1.06 -13.24 -6.08
CA ARG A 109 -0.51 -12.62 -7.30
C ARG A 109 -0.87 -13.35 -8.60
N SER A 110 -1.36 -14.58 -8.49
CA SER A 110 -1.76 -15.39 -9.65
C SER A 110 -3.25 -15.22 -9.97
N GLU A 111 -4.03 -14.61 -9.09
CA GLU A 111 -5.43 -14.26 -9.36
C GLU A 111 -5.45 -13.07 -10.32
N PRO A 112 -5.92 -13.24 -11.58
CA PRO A 112 -6.09 -12.10 -12.46
C PRO A 112 -7.16 -11.18 -11.85
N THR A 113 -6.83 -9.91 -11.69
CA THR A 113 -7.83 -8.86 -11.42
C THR A 113 -8.78 -8.83 -12.62
N GLU A 114 -9.93 -9.49 -12.52
CA GLU A 114 -11.05 -9.38 -13.48
C GLU A 114 -11.67 -7.98 -13.46
#